data_AF-A0A3E0J4H9-F1
#
_entry.id   AF-A0A3E0J4H9-F1
#
_cell.length_a   1.000
_cell.length_b   1.000
_cell.length_c   1.000
_cell.angle_alpha   90.00
_cell.angle_beta   90.00
_cell.angle_gamma   90.00
#
_symmetry.space_group_name_H-M   'P 1'
#
loop_
_entity.id
_entity.type
_entity.pdbx_description
1 polymer ?
#
loop_
_entity_poly.entity_id
_entity_poly.type
_entity_poly.pdbx_seq_one_letter_code
_entity_poly.pdbx_strand_id
1 'polypeptide(L)' 'MSVSENFKQFCSNLRMSDNTVNKIQNRYKQITKRINIDYWGSTSELNNSLYVGSYGRGTEIFTSDIDLI' A
#
# COMPACT_ATOMS: atom_id res chain seq x y z
N MET A 1 -6.54 -9.51 30.94
CA MET A 1 -5.79 -9.57 29.67
C MET A 1 -4.36 -9.96 30.00
N SER A 2 -3.84 -11.02 29.41
CA SER A 2 -2.45 -11.45 29.58
C SER A 2 -1.48 -10.54 28.80
N VAL A 3 -0.19 -10.58 29.13
CA VAL A 3 0.84 -9.84 28.37
C VAL A 3 0.80 -10.23 26.88
N SER A 4 0.62 -11.52 26.58
CA SER A 4 0.54 -11.99 25.19
C SER A 4 -0.72 -11.49 24.46
N GLU A 5 -1.86 -11.40 25.14
CA GLU A 5 -3.09 -10.79 24.60
C GLU A 5 -2.90 -9.29 24.31
N ASN A 6 -2.23 -8.56 25.22
CA ASN A 6 -1.92 -7.14 25.00
C ASN A 6 -1.08 -6.94 23.73
N PHE A 7 -0.03 -7.74 23.54
CA PHE A 7 0.82 -7.65 22.34
C PHE A 7 0.08 -8.04 21.06
N LYS A 8 -0.79 -9.06 21.10
CA LYS A 8 -1.65 -9.42 19.97
C LYS A 8 -2.57 -8.27 19.58
N GLN A 9 -3.22 -7.64 20.57
CA GLN A 9 -4.09 -6.50 20.32
C GLN A 9 -3.32 -5.31 19.76
N PHE A 10 -2.14 -5.00 20.33
CA PHE A 10 -1.26 -3.95 19.82
C PHE A 10 -0.89 -4.18 18.35
N CYS A 11 -0.41 -5.37 17.99
CA CYS A 11 -0.07 -5.70 16.60
C CYS A 11 -1.29 -5.63 15.66
N SER A 12 -2.48 -5.99 16.13
CA SER A 12 -3.72 -5.83 15.36
C SER A 12 -4.04 -4.35 15.09
N ASN A 13 -3.85 -3.50 16.10
CA ASN A 13 -4.10 -2.06 16.01
C ASN A 13 -3.12 -1.33 15.07
N LEU A 14 -1.95 -1.91 14.78
CA LEU A 14 -1.00 -1.38 13.79
C LEU A 14 -1.46 -1.61 12.33
N ARG A 15 -2.49 -2.43 12.10
CA ARG A 15 -2.98 -2.70 10.75
C ARG A 15 -3.90 -1.58 10.26
N MET A 16 -3.72 -1.21 9.00
CA MET A 16 -4.60 -0.24 8.34
C MET A 16 -6.02 -0.78 8.19
N SER A 17 -7.00 0.11 8.26
CA SER A 17 -8.38 -0.21 7.90
C SER A 17 -8.53 -0.58 6.43
N ASP A 18 -9.53 -1.39 6.09
CA ASP A 18 -9.84 -1.74 4.70
C ASP A 18 -10.11 -0.51 3.82
N ASN A 19 -10.76 0.52 4.39
CA ASN A 19 -10.99 1.78 3.68
C ASN A 19 -9.67 2.46 3.28
N THR A 20 -8.68 2.45 4.17
CA THR A 20 -7.35 2.97 3.89
C THR A 20 -6.65 2.15 2.81
N VAL A 21 -6.67 0.82 2.92
CA VAL A 21 -6.07 -0.09 1.93
C VAL A 21 -6.69 0.11 0.55
N ASN A 22 -8.03 0.19 0.47
CA ASN A 22 -8.74 0.41 -0.79
C ASN A 22 -8.39 1.76 -1.43
N LYS A 23 -8.26 2.82 -0.64
CA LYS A 23 -7.82 4.14 -1.14
C LYS A 23 -6.42 4.09 -1.73
N ILE A 24 -5.50 3.39 -1.07
CA ILE A 24 -4.13 3.19 -1.56
C ILE A 24 -4.15 2.46 -2.91
N GLN A 25 -4.84 1.32 -2.97
CA GLN A 25 -4.92 0.51 -4.20
C GLN A 25 -5.51 1.29 -5.37
N ASN A 26 -6.55 2.08 -5.13
CA ASN A 26 -7.16 2.92 -6.17
C ASN A 26 -6.19 3.99 -6.68
N ARG A 27 -5.47 4.68 -5.78
CA ARG A 27 -4.47 5.69 -6.16
C ARG A 27 -3.29 5.05 -6.90
N TYR A 28 -2.78 3.92 -6.43
CA TYR A 28 -1.72 3.16 -7.08
C TYR A 28 -2.05 2.83 -8.54
N LYS A 29 -3.24 2.29 -8.80
CA LYS A 29 -3.69 1.95 -10.16
C LYS A 29 -3.78 3.19 -11.04
N GLN A 30 -4.34 4.28 -10.53
CA GLN A 30 -4.46 5.55 -11.28
C GLN A 30 -3.09 6.14 -11.62
N ILE A 31 -2.16 6.16 -10.66
CA ILE A 31 -0.79 6.65 -10.87
C ILE A 31 -0.06 5.76 -11.88
N THR A 32 -0.12 4.44 -11.70
CA THR A 32 0.47 3.44 -12.61
C THR A 32 -0.01 3.64 -14.05
N LYS A 33 -1.32 3.75 -14.23
CA LYS A 33 -1.92 4.00 -15.54
C LYS A 33 -1.43 5.29 -16.16
N ARG A 34 -1.33 6.36 -15.36
CA ARG A 34 -0.87 7.65 -15.86
C ARG A 34 0.58 7.58 -16.34
N ILE A 35 1.47 6.96 -15.56
CA ILE A 35 2.87 6.73 -15.93
C ILE A 35 2.97 5.85 -17.19
N ASN A 36 2.18 4.78 -17.27
CA ASN A 36 2.17 3.90 -18.45
C ASN A 36 1.69 4.59 -19.73
N ILE A 37 0.71 5.50 -19.62
CA ILE A 37 0.27 6.29 -20.77
C ILE A 37 1.41 7.21 -21.24
N ASP A 38 2.05 7.90 -20.30
CA ASP A 38 3.02 8.95 -20.61
C ASP A 38 4.37 8.39 -21.11
N TYR A 39 4.80 7.21 -20.64
CA TYR A 39 6.14 6.69 -20.90
C TYR A 39 6.20 5.34 -21.63
N TRP A 40 5.09 4.61 -21.68
CA TRP A 40 5.05 3.24 -22.23
C TRP A 40 3.96 3.03 -23.30
N GLY A 41 3.17 4.06 -23.62
CA GLY A 41 2.06 3.95 -24.57
C GLY A 41 1.00 2.92 -24.19
N SER A 42 0.85 2.61 -22.90
CA SER A 42 -0.04 1.57 -22.38
C SER A 42 -1.07 2.13 -21.41
N THR A 43 -2.29 1.59 -21.42
CA THR A 43 -3.36 1.93 -20.46
C THR A 43 -3.40 0.97 -19.26
N SER A 44 -2.42 0.07 -19.14
CA SER A 44 -2.35 -0.91 -18.06
C SER A 44 -2.22 -0.24 -16.70
N GLU A 45 -2.99 -0.74 -15.73
CA GLU A 45 -2.95 -0.34 -14.32
C GLU A 45 -2.00 -1.23 -13.49
N LEU A 46 -1.34 -2.20 -14.13
CA LEU A 46 -0.53 -3.24 -13.46
C LEU A 46 0.90 -3.34 -13.98
N ASN A 47 1.14 -3.04 -15.25
CA ASN A 47 2.49 -3.14 -15.82
C ASN A 47 3.38 -2.01 -15.29
N ASN A 48 4.70 -2.25 -15.23
CA ASN A 48 5.71 -1.26 -14.83
C ASN A 48 5.36 -0.60 -13.49
N SER A 49 4.99 -1.42 -12.51
CA SER A 49 4.49 -0.94 -11.23
C SER A 49 4.73 -1.96 -10.13
N LEU A 50 5.48 -1.55 -9.13
CA LEU A 50 5.79 -2.35 -7.95
C LEU A 50 5.66 -1.51 -6.67
N TYR A 51 4.86 -1.99 -5.71
CA TYR A 51 4.93 -1.48 -4.34
C TYR A 51 6.28 -1.82 -3.72
N VAL A 52 6.99 -0.81 -3.23
CA VAL A 52 8.25 -1.00 -2.51
C VAL A 52 8.19 -0.29 -1.16
N GLY A 53 9.35 -0.08 -0.53
CA GLY A 53 9.40 0.60 0.76
C GLY A 53 8.77 -0.21 1.90
N SER A 54 8.42 0.48 2.97
CA SER A 54 7.75 -0.10 4.14
C SER A 54 6.43 -0.79 3.78
N TYR A 55 5.65 -0.17 2.89
CA TYR A 55 4.37 -0.70 2.43
C TYR A 55 4.55 -2.00 1.63
N GLY A 56 5.45 -2.01 0.65
CA GLY A 56 5.77 -3.21 -0.14
C GLY A 56 6.32 -4.38 0.70
N ARG A 57 7.00 -4.10 1.82
CA ARG A 57 7.48 -5.11 2.77
C ARG A 57 6.45 -5.52 3.83
N GLY A 58 5.27 -4.89 3.88
CA GLY A 58 4.24 -5.17 4.90
C GLY A 58 4.60 -4.69 6.31
N THR A 59 5.47 -3.69 6.42
CA THR A 59 5.95 -3.10 7.69
C THR A 59 5.40 -1.70 7.97
N GLU A 60 4.60 -1.16 7.05
CA GLU A 60 3.95 0.12 7.23
C GLU A 60 2.84 0.05 8.29
N ILE A 61 2.83 1.00 9.22
CA ILE A 61 1.89 1.03 10.35
C ILE A 61 0.92 2.22 10.27
N PHE A 62 1.25 3.26 9.48
CA PHE A 62 0.40 4.43 9.31
C PHE A 62 0.66 5.11 7.97
N THR A 63 -0.39 5.58 7.29
CA THR A 63 -0.21 6.05 5.90
C THR A 63 0.18 7.52 5.84
N SER A 64 1.35 7.80 5.30
CA SER A 64 1.73 9.12 4.79
C SER A 64 2.29 8.97 3.38
N ASP A 65 3.37 8.20 3.27
CA ASP A 65 4.14 8.00 2.04
C ASP A 65 4.08 6.54 1.57
N ILE A 66 3.96 6.34 0.25
CA ILE A 66 3.95 5.01 -0.37
C ILE A 66 4.90 5.01 -1.56
N ASP A 67 5.92 4.17 -1.47
CA ASP A 67 6.98 4.08 -2.47
C ASP A 67 6.59 3.16 -3.63
N LEU A 68 6.84 3.63 -4.85
CA LEU A 68 6.55 2.96 -6.12
C LEU A 68 7.80 2.91 -6.99
N ILE A 69 8.01 1.80 -7.70
CA ILE A 69 8.99 1.64 -8.79
C ILE A 69 8.29 1.20 -10.06
#